data_AF-A0A2A6CH82-F1
#
_entry.id   AF-A0A2A6CH82-F1
#
_cell.length_a   1.000
_cell.length_b   1.000
_cell.length_c   1.000
_cell.angle_alpha   90.00
_cell.angle_beta   90.00
_cell.angle_gamma   90.00
#
_symmetry.space_group_name_H-M   'P 1'
#
loop_
_entity.id
_entity.type
_entity.pdbx_description
1 polymer ?
#
loop_
_entity_poly.entity_id
_entity_poly.type
_entity_poly.pdbx_seq_one_letter_code
_entity_poly.pdbx_strand_id
1 'polypeptide(L)'
;MKKEGSDYTSWSDLKDILEGNRNMPLDANLESDDRLKREAANQITKFEQLERWNKLLHEDEISKEIMSRLDEVEKGNKKPEDEIRVHSKCFTLADWTIDEGLLYLWAKDGSKLLYIPEVERSKLVKRIHENPLTGHVSGPRLVKQLQKEVWWPGMEKDVPSEVKKCKKCLVANPSKR
;
A
#
# COMPACT_ATOMS: atom_id res chain seq x y z
N MET A 1 7.13 -2.85 60.63
CA MET A 1 5.75 -2.57 61.09
C MET A 1 5.24 -1.39 60.27
N LYS A 2 4.35 -1.67 59.32
CA LYS A 2 2.89 -1.37 59.33
C LYS A 2 2.59 0.07 58.87
N LYS A 3 1.79 0.09 57.79
CA LYS A 3 1.06 1.13 57.02
C LYS A 3 0.63 2.36 57.86
N GLU A 4 0.43 3.56 57.33
CA GLU A 4 -0.67 4.08 56.48
C GLU A 4 -0.36 5.58 56.26
N GLY A 5 -0.84 6.36 55.31
CA GLY A 5 -1.83 6.24 54.24
C GLY A 5 -1.83 7.63 53.57
N SER A 6 -1.80 7.68 52.24
CA SER A 6 -1.84 8.96 51.51
C SER A 6 -3.19 9.64 51.79
N ASP A 7 -3.11 10.74 52.55
CA ASP A 7 -4.22 11.50 53.11
C ASP A 7 -4.96 12.25 51.98
N TYR A 8 -6.10 11.74 51.54
CA TYR A 8 -7.03 12.50 50.71
C TYR A 8 -7.93 13.30 51.65
N THR A 9 -7.51 14.53 51.96
CA THR A 9 -8.01 15.37 53.05
C THR A 9 -9.32 16.13 52.78
N SER A 10 -10.18 15.66 51.87
CA SER A 10 -11.53 16.20 51.76
C SER A 10 -12.43 15.31 50.90
N TRP A 11 -13.69 15.15 51.33
CA TRP A 11 -14.75 14.60 50.47
C TRP A 11 -14.93 15.44 49.20
N SER A 12 -14.59 16.73 49.23
CA SER A 12 -14.57 17.60 48.06
C SER A 12 -13.45 17.23 47.09
N ASP A 13 -12.24 16.90 47.59
CA ASP A 13 -11.10 16.53 46.74
C ASP A 13 -11.33 15.20 46.03
N LEU A 14 -11.90 14.21 46.73
CA LEU A 14 -12.31 12.95 46.11
C LEU A 14 -13.50 13.14 45.16
N LYS A 15 -14.43 14.04 45.47
CA LYS A 15 -15.56 14.35 44.59
C LYS A 15 -15.12 15.08 43.33
N ASP A 16 -14.19 16.01 43.40
CA ASP A 16 -13.61 16.72 42.25
C ASP A 16 -12.81 15.77 41.34
N ILE A 17 -12.05 14.83 41.90
CA ILE A 17 -11.34 13.81 41.10
C ILE A 17 -12.33 12.84 40.44
N LEU A 18 -13.38 12.42 41.16
CA LEU A 18 -14.39 11.51 40.63
C LEU A 18 -15.34 12.18 39.62
N GLU A 19 -15.66 13.46 39.82
CA GLU A 19 -16.43 14.29 38.87
C GLU A 19 -15.59 14.68 37.65
N GLY A 20 -14.29 14.94 37.83
CA GLY A 20 -13.33 15.10 36.74
C GLY A 20 -13.19 13.84 35.88
N ASN A 21 -13.13 12.67 36.51
CA ASN A 21 -13.09 11.39 35.78
C ASN A 21 -14.46 10.97 35.19
N ARG A 22 -15.59 11.43 35.76
CA ARG A 22 -16.94 11.22 35.20
C ARG A 22 -17.26 12.13 34.02
N ASN A 23 -16.68 13.34 34.00
CA ASN A 23 -16.90 14.33 32.94
C ASN A 23 -15.82 14.31 31.84
N MET A 24 -14.84 13.40 31.93
CA MET A 24 -13.91 13.14 30.83
C MET A 24 -14.54 12.09 29.89
N PRO A 25 -14.78 12.41 28.61
CA PRO A 25 -15.38 11.47 27.67
C PRO A 25 -14.47 10.25 27.48
N LEU A 26 -14.89 9.08 27.97
CA LEU A 26 -14.22 7.79 27.78
C LEU A 26 -13.99 7.50 26.28
N ASP A 27 -14.89 7.99 25.45
CA ASP A 27 -14.93 7.97 23.99
C ASP A 27 -13.73 8.68 23.35
N ALA A 28 -13.32 9.86 23.82
CA ALA A 28 -12.23 10.61 23.20
C ALA A 28 -10.83 9.97 23.41
N ASN A 29 -10.64 9.30 24.56
CA ASN A 29 -9.37 8.64 24.88
C ASN A 29 -9.30 7.23 24.27
N LEU A 30 -10.43 6.50 24.22
CA LEU A 30 -10.52 5.24 23.49
C LEU A 30 -10.36 5.44 21.99
N GLU A 31 -10.95 6.47 21.39
CA GLU A 31 -10.80 6.76 19.96
C GLU A 31 -9.38 7.18 19.59
N SER A 32 -8.66 7.92 20.44
CA SER A 32 -7.28 8.31 20.18
C SER A 32 -6.28 7.15 20.35
N ASP A 33 -6.44 6.32 21.39
CA ASP A 33 -5.61 5.12 21.59
C ASP A 33 -5.90 4.05 20.52
N ASP A 34 -7.17 3.81 20.16
CA ASP A 34 -7.52 2.95 19.01
C ASP A 34 -7.02 3.51 17.69
N ARG A 35 -7.08 4.84 17.49
CA ARG A 35 -6.60 5.45 16.25
C ARG A 35 -5.09 5.36 16.13
N LEU A 36 -4.34 5.60 17.20
CA LEU A 36 -2.90 5.40 17.24
C LEU A 36 -2.52 3.93 17.07
N LYS A 37 -3.26 2.99 17.68
CA LYS A 37 -3.09 1.54 17.48
C LYS A 37 -3.40 1.12 16.04
N ARG A 38 -4.44 1.67 15.41
CA ARG A 38 -4.78 1.43 13.99
C ARG A 38 -3.75 2.05 13.06
N GLU A 39 -3.27 3.25 13.35
CA GLU A 39 -2.21 3.92 12.59
C GLU A 39 -0.89 3.14 12.70
N ALA A 40 -0.51 2.69 13.91
CA ALA A 40 0.65 1.84 14.13
C ALA A 40 0.47 0.46 13.45
N ALA A 41 -0.69 -0.17 13.53
CA ALA A 41 -0.98 -1.42 12.83
C ALA A 41 -0.96 -1.24 11.30
N ASN A 42 -1.46 -0.13 10.78
CA ASN A 42 -1.37 0.24 9.36
C ASN A 42 0.08 0.52 8.94
N GLN A 43 0.91 1.11 9.82
CA GLN A 43 2.33 1.32 9.55
C GLN A 43 3.13 0.00 9.59
N ILE A 44 2.87 -0.88 10.56
CA ILE A 44 3.49 -2.20 10.66
C ILE A 44 3.10 -3.06 9.45
N THR A 45 1.82 -3.10 9.09
CA THR A 45 1.35 -3.84 7.92
C THR A 45 1.85 -3.24 6.60
N LYS A 46 2.07 -1.93 6.53
CA LYS A 46 2.73 -1.28 5.39
C LYS A 46 4.18 -1.74 5.32
N PHE A 47 4.95 -1.67 6.40
CA PHE A 47 6.36 -2.06 6.44
C PHE A 47 6.58 -3.53 6.07
N GLU A 48 5.82 -4.47 6.65
CA GLU A 48 5.90 -5.90 6.30
C GLU A 48 5.54 -6.15 4.83
N GLN A 49 4.61 -5.35 4.27
CA GLN A 49 4.29 -5.42 2.85
C GLN A 49 5.43 -4.88 1.98
N LEU A 50 6.11 -3.81 2.39
CA LEU A 50 7.26 -3.25 1.68
C LEU A 50 8.42 -4.26 1.65
N GLU A 51 8.79 -4.87 2.78
CA GLU A 51 9.86 -5.89 2.81
C GLU A 51 9.53 -7.10 1.92
N ARG A 52 8.28 -7.59 2.01
CA ARG A 52 7.82 -8.68 1.15
C ARG A 52 7.90 -8.28 -0.32
N TRP A 53 7.45 -7.09 -0.68
CA TRP A 53 7.49 -6.59 -2.06
C TRP A 53 8.91 -6.42 -2.56
N ASN A 54 9.80 -5.90 -1.72
CA ASN A 54 11.21 -5.77 -2.02
C ASN A 54 11.83 -7.14 -2.35
N LYS A 55 11.53 -8.17 -1.55
CA LYS A 55 11.97 -9.54 -1.85
C LYS A 55 11.44 -10.06 -3.19
N LEU A 56 10.15 -9.82 -3.49
CA LEU A 56 9.55 -10.26 -4.75
C LEU A 56 10.13 -9.52 -5.96
N LEU A 57 10.48 -8.24 -5.83
CA LEU A 57 11.21 -7.50 -6.87
C LEU A 57 12.60 -8.08 -7.09
N HIS A 58 13.29 -8.47 -6.02
CA HIS A 58 14.58 -9.16 -6.12
C HIS A 58 14.48 -10.58 -6.66
N GLU A 59 13.29 -11.18 -6.77
CA GLU A 59 13.09 -12.46 -7.44
C GLU A 59 12.75 -12.30 -8.92
N ASP A 60 12.21 -11.15 -9.31
CA ASP A 60 11.78 -10.82 -10.67
C ASP A 60 12.97 -10.40 -11.56
N GLU A 61 13.19 -11.13 -12.66
CA GLU A 61 14.33 -10.91 -13.56
C GLU A 61 14.34 -9.51 -14.20
N ILE A 62 13.15 -8.96 -14.48
CA ILE A 62 13.02 -7.63 -15.07
C ILE A 62 13.42 -6.57 -14.04
N SER A 63 12.92 -6.70 -12.82
CA SER A 63 13.24 -5.79 -11.72
C SER A 63 14.74 -5.81 -11.41
N LYS A 64 15.38 -6.98 -11.37
CA LYS A 64 16.85 -7.10 -11.21
C LYS A 64 17.62 -6.36 -12.30
N GLU A 65 17.23 -6.53 -13.56
CA GLU A 65 17.87 -5.83 -14.69
C GLU A 65 17.75 -4.31 -14.52
N ILE A 66 16.56 -3.80 -14.19
CA ILE A 66 16.35 -2.36 -13.99
C ILE A 66 17.20 -1.85 -12.83
N MET A 67 17.22 -2.55 -11.70
CA MET A 67 18.00 -2.15 -10.52
C MET A 67 19.51 -2.14 -10.81
N SER A 68 20.03 -3.17 -11.50
CA SER A 68 21.43 -3.24 -11.92
C SER A 68 21.81 -2.07 -12.83
N ARG A 69 20.93 -1.73 -13.78
CA ARG A 69 21.13 -0.61 -14.70
C ARG A 69 21.13 0.74 -14.00
N LEU A 70 20.27 0.92 -13.00
CA LEU A 70 20.24 2.14 -12.20
C LEU A 70 21.51 2.31 -11.36
N ASP A 71 22.03 1.24 -10.77
CA ASP A 71 23.32 1.24 -10.05
C ASP A 71 24.51 1.57 -10.99
N GLU A 72 24.47 1.12 -12.25
CA GLU A 72 25.48 1.51 -13.25
C GLU A 72 25.42 3.00 -13.63
N VAL A 73 24.23 3.61 -13.62
CA VAL A 73 24.07 5.06 -13.83
C VAL A 73 24.62 5.82 -12.64
N GLU A 74 24.36 5.37 -11.43
CA GLU A 74 24.90 5.98 -10.21
C GLU A 74 26.44 5.90 -10.16
N LYS A 75 27.02 4.80 -10.65
CA LYS A 75 28.47 4.62 -10.81
C LYS A 75 29.06 5.41 -11.98
N GLY A 76 28.25 6.12 -12.77
CA GLY A 76 28.68 6.90 -13.92
C GLY A 76 29.09 6.08 -15.15
N ASN A 77 28.81 4.77 -15.15
CA ASN A 77 29.09 3.88 -16.28
C ASN A 77 28.02 3.95 -17.37
N LYS A 78 26.81 4.37 -17.02
CA LYS A 78 25.67 4.54 -17.95
C LYS A 78 25.06 5.92 -17.84
N LYS A 79 24.40 6.34 -18.92
CA LYS A 79 23.72 7.62 -18.95
C LYS A 79 22.28 7.45 -18.49
N PRO A 80 21.70 8.42 -17.77
CA PRO A 80 20.29 8.39 -17.41
C PRO A 80 19.35 8.40 -18.64
N GLU A 81 19.86 8.87 -19.79
CA GLU A 81 19.14 8.81 -21.08
C GLU A 81 19.12 7.43 -21.72
N ASP A 82 19.89 6.46 -21.22
CA ASP A 82 19.95 5.13 -21.81
C ASP A 82 18.56 4.47 -21.76
N GLU A 83 18.15 3.91 -22.90
CA GLU A 83 16.85 3.26 -23.02
C GLU A 83 16.90 1.84 -22.46
N ILE A 84 15.92 1.52 -21.62
CA ILE A 84 15.62 0.18 -21.16
C ILE A 84 14.29 -0.30 -21.74
N ARG A 85 14.31 -1.48 -22.34
CA ARG A 85 13.13 -2.09 -22.93
C ARG A 85 12.49 -3.05 -21.94
N VAL A 86 11.34 -2.67 -21.42
CA VAL A 86 10.52 -3.51 -20.53
C VAL A 86 9.36 -4.07 -21.34
N HIS A 87 9.46 -5.34 -21.72
CA HIS A 87 8.58 -6.00 -22.69
C HIS A 87 8.45 -5.20 -24.01
N SER A 88 7.27 -4.66 -24.30
CA SER A 88 6.96 -3.95 -25.55
C SER A 88 7.13 -2.43 -25.44
N LYS A 89 7.51 -1.91 -24.27
CA LYS A 89 7.66 -0.47 -24.03
C LYS A 89 9.13 -0.12 -23.77
N CYS A 90 9.57 1.00 -24.33
CA CYS A 90 10.86 1.61 -24.03
C CYS A 90 10.66 2.70 -22.97
N PHE A 91 11.53 2.69 -21.98
CA PHE A 91 11.64 3.70 -20.93
C PHE A 91 13.08 4.16 -20.88
N THR A 92 13.33 5.37 -20.38
CA THR A 92 14.69 5.82 -20.06
C THR A 92 15.03 5.42 -18.64
N LEU A 93 16.32 5.26 -18.31
CA LEU A 93 16.72 5.00 -16.92
C LEU A 93 16.33 6.16 -15.99
N ALA A 94 16.25 7.39 -16.49
CA ALA A 94 15.73 8.55 -15.77
C ALA A 94 14.25 8.42 -15.35
N ASP A 95 13.46 7.63 -16.07
CA ASP A 95 12.06 7.39 -15.71
C ASP A 95 11.94 6.47 -14.48
N TRP A 96 13.00 5.76 -14.09
CA TRP A 96 12.98 4.81 -12.99
C TRP A 96 13.66 5.38 -11.74
N THR A 97 13.15 5.01 -10.57
CA THR A 97 13.74 5.39 -9.30
C THR A 97 13.52 4.28 -8.27
N ILE A 98 14.48 4.10 -7.37
CA ILE A 98 14.39 3.14 -6.28
C ILE A 98 14.19 3.94 -4.99
N ASP A 99 13.14 3.63 -4.25
CA ASP A 99 12.82 4.28 -2.98
C ASP A 99 12.41 3.19 -1.98
N GLU A 100 13.03 3.18 -0.79
CA GLU A 100 12.83 2.14 0.24
C GLU A 100 13.03 0.69 -0.27
N GLY A 101 13.88 0.49 -1.28
CA GLY A 101 14.11 -0.82 -1.91
C GLY A 101 12.98 -1.28 -2.85
N LEU A 102 12.03 -0.40 -3.17
CA LEU A 102 11.01 -0.63 -4.17
C LEU A 102 11.27 0.18 -5.43
N LEU A 103 10.87 -0.40 -6.56
CA LEU A 103 11.05 0.20 -7.87
C LEU A 103 9.83 1.04 -8.25
N TYR A 104 10.06 2.29 -8.60
CA TYR A 104 9.04 3.23 -9.05
C TYR A 104 9.36 3.76 -10.45
N LEU A 105 8.29 4.13 -11.17
CA LEU A 105 8.33 4.77 -12.48
C LEU A 105 7.73 6.17 -12.36
N TRP A 106 8.42 7.18 -12.87
CA TRP A 106 7.89 8.53 -13.02
C TRP A 106 6.88 8.57 -14.16
N ALA A 107 5.64 8.91 -13.82
CA ALA A 107 4.62 9.19 -14.80
C ALA A 107 4.75 10.62 -15.33
N LYS A 108 4.16 10.88 -16.50
CA LYS A 108 4.22 12.18 -17.19
C LYS A 108 3.57 13.32 -16.40
N ASP A 109 2.70 12.99 -15.46
CA ASP A 109 2.05 13.91 -14.53
C ASP A 109 2.92 14.27 -13.32
N GLY A 110 4.12 13.68 -13.21
CA GLY A 110 5.02 13.84 -12.06
C GLY A 110 4.67 12.92 -10.88
N SER A 111 3.74 11.98 -11.04
CA SER A 111 3.42 10.99 -10.02
C SER A 111 4.43 9.83 -10.07
N LYS A 112 4.79 9.28 -8.90
CA LYS A 112 5.56 8.03 -8.83
C LYS A 112 4.60 6.83 -8.86
N LEU A 113 4.76 5.95 -9.84
CA LEU A 113 4.00 4.72 -9.98
C LEU A 113 4.84 3.54 -9.48
N LEU A 114 4.30 2.77 -8.53
CA LEU A 114 5.00 1.61 -8.01
C LEU A 114 4.99 0.45 -9.03
N TYR A 115 6.14 -0.15 -9.29
CA TYR A 115 6.26 -1.34 -10.14
C TYR A 115 5.79 -2.60 -9.40
N ILE A 116 4.91 -3.38 -10.03
CA ILE A 116 4.37 -4.62 -9.45
C ILE A 116 4.90 -5.87 -10.18
N PRO A 117 5.59 -6.79 -9.48
CA PRO A 117 6.11 -8.02 -10.06
C PRO A 117 4.99 -9.00 -10.39
N GLU A 118 5.23 -9.89 -11.36
CA GLU A 118 4.19 -10.74 -11.96
C GLU A 118 3.38 -11.56 -10.95
N VAL A 119 4.09 -12.17 -10.00
CA VAL A 119 3.53 -13.03 -8.94
C VAL A 119 2.53 -12.34 -8.01
N GLU A 120 2.58 -11.01 -7.91
CA GLU A 120 1.73 -10.23 -7.01
C GLU A 120 0.59 -9.50 -7.75
N ARG A 121 0.67 -9.35 -9.08
CA ARG A 121 -0.33 -8.68 -9.93
C ARG A 121 -1.74 -9.23 -9.68
N SER A 122 -1.93 -10.54 -9.79
CA SER A 122 -3.26 -11.17 -9.61
C SER A 122 -3.77 -11.03 -8.17
N LYS A 123 -2.89 -11.12 -7.17
CA LYS A 123 -3.25 -10.98 -5.75
C LYS A 123 -3.68 -9.55 -5.42
N LEU A 124 -2.99 -8.55 -5.96
CA LEU A 124 -3.32 -7.14 -5.81
C LEU A 124 -4.69 -6.84 -6.41
N VAL A 125 -4.92 -7.26 -7.66
CA VAL A 125 -6.20 -7.07 -8.36
C VAL A 125 -7.33 -7.71 -7.57
N LYS A 126 -7.16 -8.95 -7.11
CA LYS A 126 -8.19 -9.66 -6.34
C LYS A 126 -8.51 -8.96 -5.02
N ARG A 127 -7.50 -8.49 -4.27
CA ARG A 127 -7.70 -7.79 -3.00
C ARG A 127 -8.51 -6.51 -3.16
N ILE A 128 -8.22 -5.70 -4.18
CA ILE A 128 -8.94 -4.44 -4.41
C ILE A 128 -10.34 -4.72 -4.99
N HIS A 129 -10.45 -5.69 -5.89
CA HIS A 129 -11.72 -6.07 -6.49
C HIS A 129 -12.72 -6.69 -5.50
N GLU A 130 -12.24 -7.52 -4.57
CA GLU A 130 -13.08 -8.21 -3.57
C GLU A 130 -13.23 -7.41 -2.27
N ASN A 131 -12.75 -6.17 -2.21
CA ASN A 131 -12.82 -5.35 -1.01
C ASN A 131 -14.30 -5.10 -0.64
N PRO A 132 -14.73 -5.51 0.57
CA PRO A 132 -16.11 -5.38 1.01
C PRO A 132 -16.60 -3.93 1.09
N LEU A 133 -15.69 -2.96 1.26
CA LEU A 133 -16.04 -1.55 1.36
C LEU A 133 -16.30 -0.88 0.01
N THR A 134 -15.59 -1.28 -1.04
CA THR A 134 -15.71 -0.68 -2.39
C THR A 134 -16.64 -1.46 -3.33
N GLY A 135 -17.03 -2.68 -2.92
CA GLY A 135 -17.80 -3.60 -3.76
C GLY A 135 -16.99 -4.11 -4.95
N HIS A 136 -17.59 -5.03 -5.72
CA HIS A 136 -16.96 -5.65 -6.90
C HIS A 136 -16.77 -4.65 -8.04
N VAL A 137 -15.61 -3.97 -8.07
CA VAL A 137 -15.27 -2.95 -9.06
C VAL A 137 -15.09 -3.59 -10.45
N SER A 138 -15.67 -2.97 -11.49
CA SER A 138 -15.50 -3.43 -12.87
C SER A 138 -14.06 -3.30 -13.35
N GLY A 139 -13.59 -4.25 -14.18
CA GLY A 139 -12.20 -4.28 -14.68
C GLY A 139 -11.68 -2.94 -15.23
N PRO A 140 -12.39 -2.25 -16.13
CA PRO A 140 -11.96 -0.96 -16.66
C PRO A 140 -11.85 0.15 -15.60
N ARG A 141 -12.73 0.14 -14.59
CA ARG A 141 -12.67 1.11 -13.49
C ARG A 141 -11.50 0.82 -12.57
N LEU A 142 -11.21 -0.46 -12.32
CA LEU A 142 -10.05 -0.89 -11.54
C LEU A 142 -8.73 -0.53 -12.22
N VAL A 143 -8.62 -0.69 -13.55
CA VAL A 143 -7.45 -0.24 -14.31
C VAL A 143 -7.20 1.26 -14.10
N LYS A 144 -8.24 2.11 -14.26
CA LYS A 144 -8.10 3.57 -14.08
C LYS A 144 -7.70 3.97 -12.66
N GLN A 145 -8.13 3.20 -11.66
CA GLN A 145 -7.74 3.43 -10.27
C GLN A 145 -6.28 3.04 -10.06
N LEU A 146 -5.89 1.86 -10.53
CA LEU A 146 -4.53 1.34 -10.38
C LEU A 146 -3.49 2.17 -11.14
N GLN A 147 -3.82 2.65 -12.34
CA GLN A 147 -2.91 3.47 -13.17
C GLN A 147 -2.42 4.76 -12.48
N LYS A 148 -3.06 5.18 -11.38
CA LYS A 148 -2.66 6.36 -10.61
C LYS A 148 -1.55 6.10 -9.59
N GLU A 149 -1.42 4.86 -9.13
CA GLU A 149 -0.54 4.51 -8.00
C GLU A 149 0.45 3.40 -8.37
N VAL A 150 0.10 2.54 -9.32
CA VAL A 150 0.88 1.35 -9.68
C VAL A 150 1.00 1.19 -11.19
N TRP A 151 2.06 0.52 -11.61
CA TRP A 151 2.34 0.25 -13.01
C TRP A 151 2.96 -1.14 -13.19
N TRP A 152 2.57 -1.81 -14.28
CA TRP A 152 3.27 -2.98 -14.80
C TRP A 152 2.95 -3.16 -16.29
N PRO A 153 3.82 -3.85 -17.04
CA PRO A 153 3.57 -4.15 -18.45
C PRO A 153 2.33 -5.04 -18.61
N GLY A 154 1.36 -4.61 -19.42
CA GLY A 154 0.16 -5.41 -19.71
C GLY A 154 -1.01 -5.23 -18.74
N MET A 155 -0.95 -4.30 -17.78
CA MET A 155 -2.00 -4.11 -16.78
C MET A 155 -3.42 -3.95 -17.36
N GLU A 156 -3.56 -3.31 -18.53
CA GLU A 156 -4.84 -3.09 -19.18
C GLU A 156 -5.50 -4.40 -19.66
N LYS A 157 -4.71 -5.45 -19.88
CA LYS A 157 -5.18 -6.79 -20.25
C LYS A 157 -5.28 -7.70 -19.04
N ASP A 158 -4.32 -7.62 -18.12
CA ASP A 158 -4.24 -8.49 -16.95
C ASP A 158 -5.41 -8.23 -16.00
N VAL A 159 -5.68 -6.96 -15.68
CA VAL A 159 -6.70 -6.59 -14.70
C VAL A 159 -8.10 -7.07 -15.13
N PRO A 160 -8.59 -6.81 -16.36
CA PRO A 160 -9.89 -7.32 -16.79
C PRO A 160 -9.93 -8.85 -16.87
N SER A 161 -8.81 -9.49 -17.22
CA SER A 161 -8.72 -10.96 -17.28
C SER A 161 -8.87 -11.59 -15.90
N GLU A 162 -8.26 -11.00 -14.88
CA GLU A 162 -8.42 -11.43 -13.49
C GLU A 162 -9.83 -11.17 -12.96
N VAL A 163 -10.41 -9.99 -13.23
CA VAL A 163 -11.78 -9.67 -12.81
C VAL A 163 -12.81 -10.62 -13.44
N LYS A 164 -12.62 -11.04 -14.70
CA LYS A 164 -13.48 -12.04 -15.36
C LYS A 164 -13.49 -13.41 -14.66
N LYS A 165 -12.42 -13.77 -13.95
CA LYS A 165 -12.35 -15.02 -13.17
C LYS A 165 -13.18 -14.94 -11.88
N CYS A 166 -13.68 -13.77 -11.49
CA CYS A 166 -14.47 -13.61 -10.28
C CYS A 166 -15.85 -14.27 -10.42
N LYS A 167 -16.07 -15.34 -9.66
CA LYS A 167 -17.35 -16.07 -9.61
C LYS A 167 -18.52 -15.18 -9.24
N LYS A 168 -18.34 -14.26 -8.28
CA LYS A 168 -19.40 -13.36 -7.79
C LYS A 168 -19.86 -12.40 -8.90
N CYS A 169 -18.93 -11.83 -9.67
CA CYS A 169 -19.27 -10.99 -10.82
C CYS A 169 -19.90 -11.76 -11.97
N LEU A 170 -19.45 -13.00 -12.20
CA LEU A 170 -19.97 -13.85 -13.27
C LEU A 170 -21.45 -14.21 -13.02
N VAL A 171 -21.80 -14.53 -11.77
CA VAL A 171 -23.19 -14.83 -11.39
C VAL A 171 -24.07 -13.57 -11.43
N ALA A 172 -23.55 -12.42 -11.01
CA ALA A 172 -24.29 -11.16 -11.02
C ALA A 172 -24.53 -10.59 -12.43
N ASN A 173 -23.75 -11.00 -13.43
CA ASN A 173 -23.85 -10.45 -14.79
C ASN A 173 -23.71 -11.56 -15.87
N PRO A 174 -24.76 -12.39 -16.06
CA PRO A 174 -24.72 -13.52 -16.99
C PRO A 174 -24.67 -13.13 -18.47
N SER A 175 -24.82 -11.84 -18.79
CA SER A 175 -24.96 -11.31 -20.16
C SER A 175 -23.64 -11.16 -20.94
N LYS A 176 -22.49 -11.55 -20.37
CA LYS A 176 -21.19 -11.58 -21.06
C LYS A 176 -20.68 -13.02 -21.14
N ARG A 177 -21.41 -13.87 -21.85
CA ARG A 177 -20.93 -15.18 -22.30
C ARG A 177 -20.28 -15.06 -23.66
#